data_AF-A0A536F2D7-F1
#
_entry.id   AF-A0A536F2D7-F1
#
_cell.length_a   1.000
_cell.length_b   1.000
_cell.length_c   1.000
_cell.angle_alpha   90.00
_cell.angle_beta   90.00
_cell.angle_gamma   90.00
#
_symmetry.space_group_name_H-M   'P 1'
#
loop_
_entity.id
_entity.type
_entity.pdbx_description
1 polymer ?
#
loop_
_entity_poly.entity_id
_entity_poly.type
_entity_poly.pdbx_seq_one_letter_code
_entity_poly.pdbx_strand_id
1 'polypeptide(L)'
;MKRALIALFGVAMVLAACGGNTGATNPSTGGAKVPTPPAASLTGAGATFPQPFYAAAFFAYNKKFSQVTVNYQAVGSGAGIQQLTKKTVDFGASDVPLKSSEADAMGGSDKVVQLAGTLGTESLAYNLQGVSDGQLKLTPDTIAGIFLGKIKKWNDRALTADNSGVSLPNQDIRVVHRSDGSGTTYIFTDYLSSVSPEWSSKVGKGKSVSWPAGQGASGNAAVATTIKQTPGAIGYVELAYVLQT
;
A
#
# COMPACT_ATOMS: atom_id res chain seq x y z
N MET A 1 62.89 25.78 9.41
CA MET A 1 63.22 24.74 8.41
C MET A 1 62.01 23.82 8.23
N LYS A 2 61.51 23.72 6.99
CA LYS A 2 60.76 22.62 6.33
C LYS A 2 59.76 21.72 7.13
N ARG A 3 58.48 22.02 6.89
CA ARG A 3 57.24 21.20 6.66
C ARG A 3 57.23 19.67 6.87
N ALA A 4 56.13 19.14 7.47
CA ALA A 4 55.28 18.00 7.01
C ALA A 4 54.11 17.78 8.00
N LEU A 5 52.84 18.09 7.68
CA LEU A 5 51.78 17.37 6.94
C LEU A 5 50.82 16.53 7.84
N ILE A 6 49.59 17.05 7.95
CA ILE A 6 48.37 16.41 8.45
C ILE A 6 47.67 15.73 7.25
N ALA A 7 47.10 14.54 7.43
CA ALA A 7 46.20 13.92 6.46
C ALA A 7 44.88 13.47 7.12
N LEU A 8 43.81 14.23 6.86
CA LEU A 8 42.42 13.80 6.95
C LEU A 8 42.00 13.26 5.57
N PHE A 9 41.46 12.05 5.51
CA PHE A 9 40.84 11.52 4.29
C PHE A 9 39.36 11.92 4.24
N GLY A 10 39.07 12.95 3.43
CA GLY A 10 37.75 13.18 2.84
C GLY A 10 37.87 12.97 1.34
N VAL A 11 37.11 12.02 0.78
CA VAL A 11 37.04 11.80 -0.67
C VAL A 11 35.82 12.53 -1.20
N ALA A 12 36.08 13.68 -1.83
CA ALA A 12 35.13 14.42 -2.64
C ALA A 12 35.16 13.91 -4.09
N MET A 13 33.98 13.79 -4.71
CA MET A 13 33.79 13.47 -6.12
C MET A 13 34.46 14.52 -7.01
N VAL A 14 35.17 14.06 -8.04
CA VAL A 14 35.69 14.92 -9.11
C VAL A 14 34.77 14.80 -10.32
N LEU A 15 34.04 15.88 -10.60
CA LEU A 15 33.47 16.15 -11.93
C LEU A 15 34.60 16.57 -12.87
N ALA A 16 34.83 15.80 -13.93
CA ALA A 16 35.60 16.25 -15.08
C ALA A 16 34.61 16.69 -16.18
N ALA A 17 34.53 18.01 -16.37
CA ALA A 17 33.89 18.63 -17.52
C ALA A 17 34.93 18.82 -18.63
N CYS A 18 34.62 18.34 -19.84
CA CYS A 18 35.24 18.82 -21.07
C CYS A 18 34.13 19.38 -21.96
N GLY A 19 34.21 20.68 -22.26
CA GLY A 19 33.32 21.38 -23.16
C GLY A 19 33.69 21.15 -24.63
N GLY A 20 32.67 20.93 -25.46
CA GLY A 20 32.74 20.87 -26.92
C GLY A 20 31.35 21.13 -27.52
N ASN A 21 31.27 22.15 -28.35
CA ASN A 21 30.11 22.87 -28.89
C ASN A 21 28.93 22.03 -29.48
N THR A 22 27.71 22.43 -29.09
CA THR A 22 26.40 22.35 -29.76
C THR A 22 26.02 21.07 -30.53
N GLY A 23 25.28 20.21 -29.83
CA GLY A 23 24.50 19.13 -30.41
C GLY A 23 24.13 18.14 -29.32
N ALA A 24 23.08 18.42 -28.54
CA ALA A 24 22.55 17.47 -27.57
C ALA A 24 21.99 16.26 -28.33
N THR A 25 22.83 15.29 -28.65
CA THR A 25 22.39 13.95 -29.02
C THR A 25 21.88 13.30 -27.75
N ASN A 26 20.58 13.42 -27.50
CA ASN A 26 19.86 12.44 -26.70
C ASN A 26 20.30 11.05 -27.19
N PRO A 27 20.58 10.08 -26.31
CA PRO A 27 20.71 8.71 -26.74
C PRO A 27 19.39 8.33 -27.41
N SER A 28 19.40 8.31 -28.74
CA SER A 28 18.34 7.74 -29.54
C SER A 28 18.32 6.26 -29.20
N THR A 29 17.52 5.88 -28.21
CA THR A 29 16.94 4.54 -28.17
C THR A 29 16.22 4.38 -29.50
N GLY A 30 16.87 3.73 -30.47
CA GLY A 30 16.31 3.45 -31.77
C GLY A 30 14.88 2.96 -31.60
N GLY A 31 13.94 3.64 -32.27
CA GLY A 31 12.50 3.49 -32.08
C GLY A 31 12.03 2.09 -32.41
N ALA A 32 12.17 1.17 -31.46
CA ALA A 32 11.42 -0.07 -31.47
C ALA A 32 9.95 0.33 -31.37
N LYS A 33 9.24 0.24 -32.50
CA LYS A 33 7.81 0.46 -32.57
C LYS A 33 7.17 -0.52 -31.57
N VAL A 34 6.55 0.01 -30.52
CA VAL A 34 5.82 -0.83 -29.54
C VAL A 34 4.86 -1.70 -30.35
N PRO A 35 4.97 -3.05 -30.27
CA PRO A 35 4.12 -3.93 -31.04
C PRO A 35 2.65 -3.62 -30.78
N THR A 36 1.85 -3.53 -31.84
CA THR A 36 0.41 -3.39 -31.72
C THR A 36 -0.15 -4.71 -31.16
N PRO A 37 -0.87 -4.69 -30.02
CA PRO A 37 -1.48 -5.90 -29.49
C PRO A 37 -2.66 -6.36 -30.37
N PRO A 38 -2.97 -7.67 -30.38
CA PRO A 38 -4.20 -8.16 -30.97
C PRO A 38 -5.43 -7.59 -30.24
N ALA A 39 -6.58 -7.67 -30.88
CA ALA A 39 -7.84 -7.36 -30.21
C ALA A 39 -8.07 -8.31 -29.04
N ALA A 40 -8.45 -7.78 -27.88
CA ALA A 40 -8.65 -8.56 -26.67
C ALA A 40 -9.63 -7.88 -25.71
N SER A 41 -10.41 -8.70 -25.00
CA SER A 41 -11.20 -8.26 -23.86
C SER A 41 -10.76 -9.08 -22.66
N LEU A 42 -10.02 -8.44 -21.75
CA LEU A 42 -9.46 -9.08 -20.58
C LEU A 42 -10.30 -8.74 -19.35
N THR A 43 -10.48 -9.71 -18.48
CA THR A 43 -11.15 -9.55 -17.19
C THR A 43 -10.16 -9.88 -16.08
N GLY A 44 -10.01 -8.97 -15.12
CA GLY A 44 -9.21 -9.18 -13.93
C GLY A 44 -10.00 -8.94 -12.66
N ALA A 45 -9.57 -9.55 -11.57
CA ALA A 45 -10.15 -9.30 -10.26
C ALA A 45 -9.11 -9.37 -9.14
N GLY A 46 -9.29 -8.58 -8.10
CA GLY A 46 -8.53 -8.75 -6.87
C GLY A 46 -8.29 -7.48 -6.08
N ALA A 47 -7.03 -7.29 -5.70
CA ALA A 47 -6.53 -6.22 -4.87
C ALA A 47 -7.20 -4.85 -5.13
N THR A 48 -7.64 -4.19 -4.05
CA THR A 48 -8.13 -2.81 -4.14
C THR A 48 -7.00 -1.79 -4.00
N PHE A 49 -5.85 -2.17 -3.43
CA PHE A 49 -4.68 -1.29 -3.30
C PHE A 49 -4.21 -0.67 -4.64
N PRO A 50 -3.99 -1.43 -5.73
CA PRO A 50 -3.52 -0.83 -6.98
C PRO A 50 -4.67 -0.27 -7.84
N GLN A 51 -5.92 -0.31 -7.37
CA GLN A 51 -7.07 0.03 -8.21
C GLN A 51 -6.99 1.44 -8.82
N PRO A 52 -6.60 2.51 -8.08
CA PRO A 52 -6.46 3.83 -8.68
C PRO A 52 -5.44 3.86 -9.82
N PHE A 53 -4.32 3.16 -9.66
CA PHE A 53 -3.30 3.02 -10.70
C PHE A 53 -3.81 2.20 -11.89
N TYR A 54 -4.43 1.05 -11.66
CA TYR A 54 -4.99 0.20 -12.72
C TYR A 54 -6.06 0.91 -13.54
N ALA A 55 -6.96 1.66 -12.90
CA ALA A 55 -7.96 2.45 -13.61
C ALA A 55 -7.30 3.45 -14.58
N ALA A 56 -6.28 4.19 -14.13
CA ALA A 56 -5.55 5.13 -14.97
C ALA A 56 -4.75 4.43 -16.09
N ALA A 57 -4.04 3.34 -15.75
CA ALA A 57 -3.21 2.60 -16.69
C ALA A 57 -4.04 1.93 -17.78
N PHE A 58 -5.14 1.26 -17.43
CA PHE A 58 -6.01 0.60 -18.40
C PHE A 58 -6.75 1.59 -19.30
N PHE A 59 -7.16 2.75 -18.77
CA PHE A 59 -7.70 3.83 -19.59
C PHE A 59 -6.67 4.36 -20.59
N ALA A 60 -5.44 4.64 -20.15
CA ALA A 60 -4.37 5.09 -21.03
C ALA A 60 -4.01 4.03 -22.08
N TYR A 61 -4.02 2.75 -21.71
CA TYR A 61 -3.76 1.64 -22.60
C TYR A 61 -4.85 1.51 -23.68
N ASN A 62 -6.12 1.56 -23.30
CA ASN A 62 -7.24 1.52 -24.25
C ASN A 62 -7.22 2.73 -25.20
N LYS A 63 -6.87 3.93 -24.73
CA LYS A 63 -6.70 5.10 -25.62
C LYS A 63 -5.64 4.89 -26.70
N LYS A 64 -4.57 4.15 -26.39
CA LYS A 64 -3.50 3.84 -27.34
C LYS A 64 -3.85 2.65 -28.24
N PHE A 65 -4.60 1.69 -27.70
CA PHE A 65 -4.99 0.44 -28.37
C PHE A 65 -6.48 0.20 -28.14
N SER A 66 -7.31 0.86 -28.95
CA SER A 66 -8.77 0.85 -28.78
C SER A 66 -9.40 -0.54 -28.97
N GLN A 67 -8.67 -1.47 -29.58
CA GLN A 67 -9.07 -2.87 -29.72
C GLN A 67 -8.84 -3.72 -28.45
N VAL A 68 -8.21 -3.15 -27.41
CA VAL A 68 -7.99 -3.85 -26.13
C VAL A 68 -8.79 -3.19 -25.02
N THR A 69 -9.64 -3.99 -24.37
CA THR A 69 -10.38 -3.58 -23.18
C THR A 69 -9.91 -4.40 -21.99
N VAL A 70 -9.72 -3.76 -20.84
CA VAL A 70 -9.41 -4.42 -19.56
C VAL A 70 -10.47 -4.06 -18.55
N ASN A 71 -11.26 -5.05 -18.13
CA ASN A 71 -12.29 -4.93 -17.11
C ASN A 71 -11.72 -5.43 -15.79
N TYR A 72 -11.52 -4.55 -14.81
CA TYR A 72 -10.95 -4.94 -13.52
C TYR A 72 -11.92 -4.74 -12.36
N GLN A 73 -12.10 -5.80 -11.57
CA GLN A 73 -12.98 -5.85 -10.41
C GLN A 73 -12.17 -5.74 -9.12
N ALA A 74 -12.31 -4.61 -8.43
CA ALA A 74 -11.63 -4.34 -7.16
C ALA A 74 -12.38 -5.01 -5.99
N VAL A 75 -12.12 -6.30 -5.77
CA VAL A 75 -12.87 -7.18 -4.85
C VAL A 75 -12.05 -7.68 -3.64
N GLY A 76 -10.80 -7.26 -3.53
CA GLY A 76 -9.86 -7.73 -2.52
C GLY A 76 -8.99 -8.91 -2.99
N SER A 77 -7.76 -8.95 -2.49
CA SER A 77 -6.72 -9.90 -2.91
C SER A 77 -7.11 -11.36 -2.71
N GLY A 78 -7.84 -11.67 -1.63
CA GLY A 78 -8.36 -13.01 -1.39
C GLY A 78 -9.37 -13.46 -2.47
N ALA A 79 -10.30 -12.58 -2.85
CA ALA A 79 -11.27 -12.88 -3.89
C ALA A 79 -10.61 -12.98 -5.28
N GLY A 80 -9.62 -12.14 -5.58
CA GLY A 80 -8.85 -12.21 -6.82
C GLY A 80 -8.12 -13.55 -6.99
N ILE A 81 -7.46 -14.03 -5.92
CA ILE A 81 -6.82 -15.35 -5.91
C ILE A 81 -7.87 -16.44 -6.19
N GLN A 82 -9.01 -16.42 -5.49
CA GLN A 82 -10.06 -17.43 -5.68
C GLN A 82 -10.63 -17.43 -7.11
N GLN A 83 -10.86 -16.25 -7.69
CA GLN A 83 -11.38 -16.13 -9.05
C GLN A 83 -10.38 -16.64 -10.09
N LEU A 84 -9.09 -16.34 -9.90
CA LEU A 84 -8.03 -16.90 -10.75
C LEU A 84 -7.94 -18.43 -10.60
N THR A 85 -8.00 -18.97 -9.38
CA THR A 85 -8.02 -20.42 -9.13
C THR A 85 -9.18 -21.10 -9.84
N LYS A 86 -10.37 -20.48 -9.81
CA LYS A 86 -11.58 -20.98 -10.48
C LYS A 86 -11.60 -20.69 -11.98
N LYS A 87 -10.58 -20.01 -12.52
CA LYS A 87 -10.46 -19.62 -13.93
C LYS A 87 -11.66 -18.81 -14.43
N THR A 88 -12.23 -17.96 -13.56
CA THR A 88 -13.35 -17.07 -13.92
C THR A 88 -12.89 -15.71 -14.43
N VAL A 89 -11.59 -15.43 -14.33
CA VAL A 89 -10.93 -14.20 -14.80
C VAL A 89 -9.64 -14.58 -15.51
N ASP A 90 -9.18 -13.71 -16.41
CA ASP A 90 -7.93 -13.89 -17.15
C ASP A 90 -6.71 -13.65 -16.26
N PHE A 91 -6.83 -12.77 -15.27
CA PHE A 91 -5.77 -12.53 -14.28
C PHE A 91 -6.32 -12.19 -12.88
N GLY A 92 -5.60 -12.64 -11.86
CA GLY A 92 -5.82 -12.25 -10.47
C GLY A 92 -4.81 -11.19 -10.03
N ALA A 93 -5.21 -10.30 -9.12
CA ALA A 93 -4.31 -9.35 -8.49
C ALA A 93 -4.30 -9.52 -6.96
N SER A 94 -3.11 -9.53 -6.37
CA SER A 94 -2.91 -9.65 -4.92
C SER A 94 -1.74 -8.79 -4.48
N ASP A 95 -1.88 -8.12 -3.34
CA ASP A 95 -0.81 -7.31 -2.72
C ASP A 95 0.28 -8.18 -2.10
N VAL A 96 -0.05 -9.44 -1.86
CA VAL A 96 0.85 -10.43 -1.25
C VAL A 96 1.04 -11.62 -2.18
N PRO A 97 2.25 -12.18 -2.26
CA PRO A 97 2.49 -13.39 -3.03
C PRO A 97 1.55 -14.52 -2.60
N LEU A 98 1.26 -15.42 -3.54
CA LEU A 98 0.51 -16.64 -3.26
C LEU A 98 1.19 -17.45 -2.16
N LYS A 99 0.40 -17.95 -1.21
CA LYS A 99 0.85 -19.02 -0.32
C LYS A 99 1.06 -20.30 -1.14
N SER A 100 1.92 -21.20 -0.68
CA SER A 100 2.11 -22.52 -1.34
C SER A 100 0.78 -23.24 -1.55
N SER A 101 -0.09 -23.26 -0.53
CA SER A 101 -1.42 -23.87 -0.64
C SER A 101 -2.33 -23.24 -1.70
N GLU A 102 -2.17 -21.93 -1.97
CA GLU A 102 -2.93 -21.23 -3.00
C GLU A 102 -2.40 -21.56 -4.41
N ALA A 103 -1.07 -21.70 -4.54
CA ALA A 103 -0.45 -22.18 -5.78
C ALA A 103 -0.78 -23.65 -6.04
N ASP A 104 -0.77 -24.51 -5.01
CA ASP A 104 -1.14 -25.92 -5.12
C ASP A 104 -2.59 -26.09 -5.60
N ALA A 105 -3.50 -25.25 -5.10
CA ALA A 105 -4.88 -25.20 -5.59
C ALA A 105 -5.00 -24.78 -7.07
N MET A 106 -3.97 -24.14 -7.63
CA MET A 106 -3.86 -23.79 -9.06
C MET A 106 -3.07 -24.84 -9.87
N GLY A 107 -2.66 -25.95 -9.26
CA GLY A 107 -1.88 -27.01 -9.90
C GLY A 107 -0.36 -26.89 -9.71
N GLY A 108 0.09 -26.05 -8.77
CA GLY A 108 1.49 -25.84 -8.39
C GLY A 108 2.04 -24.48 -8.83
N SER A 109 3.17 -24.06 -8.23
CA SER A 109 3.83 -22.78 -8.51
C SER A 109 4.15 -22.57 -9.99
N ASP A 110 4.47 -23.64 -10.71
CA ASP A 110 4.90 -23.58 -12.11
C ASP A 110 3.72 -23.40 -13.07
N LYS A 111 2.49 -23.41 -12.55
CA LYS A 111 1.25 -23.22 -13.32
C LYS A 111 0.70 -21.80 -13.23
N VAL A 112 1.29 -20.95 -12.39
CA VAL A 112 0.86 -19.57 -12.19
C VAL A 112 2.06 -18.63 -12.21
N VAL A 113 2.05 -17.67 -13.13
CA VAL A 113 3.07 -16.63 -13.21
C VAL A 113 2.64 -15.47 -12.32
N GLN A 114 3.50 -15.08 -11.38
CA GLN A 114 3.32 -13.89 -10.55
C GLN A 114 4.25 -12.78 -11.04
N LEU A 115 3.70 -11.62 -11.34
CA LEU A 115 4.46 -10.44 -11.78
C LEU A 115 4.20 -9.28 -10.82
N ALA A 116 5.26 -8.59 -10.40
CA ALA A 116 5.12 -7.36 -9.64
C ALA A 116 4.57 -6.25 -10.56
N GLY A 117 3.32 -5.83 -10.33
CA GLY A 117 2.64 -4.84 -11.17
C GLY A 117 2.96 -3.39 -10.81
N THR A 118 3.07 -3.08 -9.52
CA THR A 118 3.34 -1.73 -9.02
C THR A 118 3.88 -1.78 -7.58
N LEU A 119 4.32 -0.63 -7.07
CA LEU A 119 4.70 -0.39 -5.68
C LEU A 119 3.88 0.80 -5.16
N GLY A 120 3.48 0.75 -3.90
CA GLY A 120 2.72 1.82 -3.26
C GLY A 120 2.97 1.88 -1.76
N THR A 121 2.19 2.69 -1.06
CA THR A 121 2.37 2.93 0.38
C THR A 121 1.08 2.68 1.13
N GLU A 122 1.14 1.87 2.18
CA GLU A 122 0.08 1.82 3.18
C GLU A 122 0.21 2.98 4.16
N SER A 123 -0.91 3.62 4.41
CA SER A 123 -1.02 4.81 5.25
C SER A 123 -2.05 4.57 6.34
N LEU A 124 -1.78 5.10 7.53
CA LEU A 124 -2.82 5.29 8.53
C LEU A 124 -3.57 6.57 8.21
N ALA A 125 -4.87 6.45 7.98
CA ALA A 125 -5.78 7.58 7.79
C ALA A 125 -6.60 7.78 9.07
N TYR A 126 -6.86 9.03 9.44
CA TYR A 126 -7.60 9.38 10.64
C TYR A 126 -8.51 10.58 10.41
N ASN A 127 -9.50 10.72 11.28
CA ASN A 127 -10.44 11.85 11.29
C ASN A 127 -10.45 12.50 12.66
N LEU A 128 -9.63 13.54 12.82
CA LEU A 128 -9.45 14.27 14.07
C LEU A 128 -9.61 15.76 13.83
N GLN A 129 -10.60 16.37 14.50
CA GLN A 129 -10.74 17.82 14.47
C GLN A 129 -9.56 18.48 15.18
N GLY A 130 -8.99 19.52 14.57
CA GLY A 130 -7.89 20.30 15.13
C GLY A 130 -6.50 19.66 14.99
N VAL A 131 -6.39 18.49 14.34
CA VAL A 131 -5.10 17.85 14.00
C VAL A 131 -4.98 17.81 12.49
N SER A 132 -4.02 18.54 11.93
CA SER A 132 -3.80 18.59 10.48
C SER A 132 -3.00 17.38 10.00
N ASP A 133 -3.08 17.10 8.70
CA ASP A 133 -2.31 16.04 8.06
C ASP A 133 -0.82 16.14 8.40
N GLY A 134 -0.21 14.99 8.70
CA GLY A 134 1.21 14.90 9.09
C GLY A 134 1.55 15.42 10.50
N GLN A 135 0.62 15.99 11.27
CA GLN A 135 0.89 16.42 12.64
C GLN A 135 0.87 15.28 13.64
N LEU A 136 -0.03 14.30 13.45
CA LEU A 136 -0.14 13.14 14.33
C LEU A 136 1.05 12.21 14.14
N LYS A 137 1.76 11.92 15.23
CA LYS A 137 2.84 10.95 15.33
C LYS A 137 2.32 9.72 16.08
N LEU A 138 2.60 8.55 15.54
CA LEU A 138 2.20 7.27 16.13
C LEU A 138 3.42 6.36 16.20
N THR A 139 3.77 5.91 17.39
CA THR A 139 4.77 4.86 17.59
C THR A 139 4.18 3.48 17.30
N PRO A 140 5.01 2.45 17.05
CA PRO A 140 4.53 1.09 16.86
C PRO A 140 3.63 0.59 18.02
N ASP A 141 3.99 0.94 19.26
CA ASP A 141 3.23 0.58 20.45
C ASP A 141 1.86 1.25 20.51
N THR A 142 1.75 2.53 20.13
CA THR A 142 0.45 3.22 20.11
C THR A 142 -0.43 2.70 18.98
N ILE A 143 0.13 2.40 17.81
CA ILE A 143 -0.62 1.77 16.71
C ILE A 143 -1.16 0.40 17.16
N ALA A 144 -0.30 -0.48 17.69
CA ALA A 144 -0.74 -1.79 18.17
C ALA A 144 -1.77 -1.65 19.31
N GLY A 145 -1.56 -0.73 20.25
CA GLY A 145 -2.47 -0.46 21.36
C GLY A 145 -3.86 -0.01 20.92
N ILE A 146 -3.96 0.81 19.87
CA ILE A 146 -5.23 1.23 19.26
C ILE A 146 -5.96 0.02 18.66
N PHE A 147 -5.30 -0.74 17.78
CA PHE A 147 -5.93 -1.85 17.06
C PHE A 147 -6.19 -3.09 17.94
N LEU A 148 -5.49 -3.23 19.07
CA LEU A 148 -5.84 -4.17 20.15
C LEU A 148 -7.02 -3.69 21.02
N GLY A 149 -7.48 -2.45 20.86
CA GLY A 149 -8.55 -1.85 21.67
C GLY A 149 -8.13 -1.47 23.09
N LYS A 150 -6.82 -1.39 23.36
CA LYS A 150 -6.26 -0.97 24.67
C LYS A 150 -6.25 0.55 24.81
N ILE A 151 -5.90 1.26 23.75
CA ILE A 151 -5.95 2.72 23.67
C ILE A 151 -7.29 3.09 23.03
N LYS A 152 -8.19 3.68 23.82
CA LYS A 152 -9.59 3.93 23.42
C LYS A 152 -9.94 5.39 23.22
N LYS A 153 -9.06 6.32 23.62
CA LYS A 153 -9.27 7.76 23.51
C LYS A 153 -8.05 8.44 22.92
N TRP A 154 -8.27 9.50 22.17
CA TRP A 154 -7.20 10.24 21.49
C TRP A 154 -6.29 11.01 22.46
N ASN A 155 -6.80 11.44 23.62
CA ASN A 155 -6.01 12.07 24.68
C ASN A 155 -5.37 11.06 25.65
N ASP A 156 -5.24 9.78 25.26
CA ASP A 156 -4.53 8.79 26.07
C ASP A 156 -3.09 9.24 26.37
N ARG A 157 -2.57 8.87 27.54
CA ARG A 157 -1.22 9.26 27.97
C ARG A 157 -0.14 8.80 26.98
N ALA A 158 -0.28 7.63 26.38
CA ALA A 158 0.70 7.13 25.41
C ALA A 158 0.70 7.98 24.13
N LEU A 159 -0.50 8.35 23.64
CA LEU A 159 -0.63 9.18 22.45
C LEU A 159 -0.18 10.62 22.68
N THR A 160 -0.52 11.20 23.83
CA THR A 160 -0.08 12.56 24.18
C THR A 160 1.43 12.64 24.38
N ALA A 161 2.07 11.58 24.88
CA ALA A 161 3.53 11.50 24.95
C ALA A 161 4.20 11.51 23.55
N ASP A 162 3.63 10.77 22.59
CA ASP A 162 4.11 10.74 21.19
C ASP A 162 3.94 12.11 20.48
N ASN A 163 3.01 12.94 20.96
CA ASN A 163 2.51 14.13 20.27
C ASN A 163 2.68 15.43 21.08
N SER A 164 3.86 15.63 21.68
CA SER A 164 4.19 16.87 22.39
C SER A 164 3.97 18.11 21.50
N GLY A 165 3.11 19.03 21.93
CA GLY A 165 2.75 20.24 21.18
C GLY A 165 1.50 20.12 20.32
N VAL A 166 0.85 18.94 20.25
CA VAL A 166 -0.44 18.75 19.59
C VAL A 166 -1.53 18.55 20.64
N SER A 167 -2.60 19.34 20.56
CA SER A 167 -3.74 19.20 21.48
C SER A 167 -4.66 18.07 21.01
N LEU A 168 -4.45 16.87 21.53
CA LEU A 168 -5.31 15.72 21.20
C LEU A 168 -6.66 15.79 21.94
N PRO A 169 -7.80 15.57 21.25
CA PRO A 169 -9.12 15.72 21.85
C PRO A 169 -9.46 14.59 22.83
N ASN A 170 -10.30 14.87 23.83
CA ASN A 170 -10.96 13.84 24.64
C ASN A 170 -12.09 13.17 23.85
N GLN A 171 -11.71 12.44 22.82
CA GLN A 171 -12.60 11.78 21.88
C GLN A 171 -12.30 10.29 21.83
N ASP A 172 -13.34 9.47 21.72
CA ASP A 172 -13.18 8.02 21.55
C ASP A 172 -12.53 7.71 20.19
N ILE A 173 -11.65 6.72 20.19
CA ILE A 173 -11.04 6.19 18.98
C ILE A 173 -12.01 5.19 18.34
N ARG A 174 -12.27 5.35 17.05
CA ARG A 174 -13.11 4.45 16.25
C ARG A 174 -12.25 3.72 15.22
N VAL A 175 -11.81 2.51 15.57
CA VAL A 175 -11.02 1.69 14.64
C VAL A 175 -11.87 1.27 13.44
N VAL A 176 -11.35 1.46 12.23
CA VAL A 176 -11.91 0.95 10.98
C VAL A 176 -10.92 -0.01 10.37
N HIS A 177 -11.36 -1.23 10.07
CA HIS A 177 -10.56 -2.26 9.44
C HIS A 177 -11.26 -2.82 8.20
N ARG A 178 -10.54 -3.62 7.41
CA ARG A 178 -11.13 -4.33 6.27
C ARG A 178 -12.01 -5.48 6.75
N SER A 179 -13.15 -5.68 6.10
CA SER A 179 -14.04 -6.82 6.32
C SER A 179 -13.83 -7.97 5.32
N ASP A 180 -13.20 -7.69 4.19
CA ASP A 180 -12.95 -8.63 3.09
C ASP A 180 -11.53 -9.22 3.13
N GLY A 181 -11.32 -10.32 2.39
CA GLY A 181 -10.00 -10.95 2.23
C GLY A 181 -9.02 -10.02 1.51
N SER A 182 -8.11 -9.41 2.27
CA SER A 182 -7.42 -8.19 1.90
C SER A 182 -5.90 -8.36 2.00
N GLY A 183 -5.17 -8.10 0.91
CA GLY A 183 -3.71 -8.04 0.98
C GLY A 183 -3.23 -6.81 1.76
N THR A 184 -3.99 -5.71 1.71
CA THR A 184 -3.74 -4.54 2.56
C THR A 184 -3.76 -4.89 4.06
N THR A 185 -4.70 -5.77 4.45
CA THR A 185 -4.78 -6.28 5.81
C THR A 185 -3.59 -7.16 6.14
N TYR A 186 -3.12 -7.98 5.19
CA TYR A 186 -1.93 -8.76 5.40
C TYR A 186 -0.72 -7.87 5.67
N ILE A 187 -0.48 -6.85 4.84
CA ILE A 187 0.67 -5.94 5.00
C ILE A 187 0.61 -5.23 6.35
N PHE A 188 -0.54 -4.64 6.70
CA PHE A 188 -0.70 -3.95 7.98
C PHE A 188 -0.53 -4.89 9.19
N THR A 189 -1.09 -6.10 9.14
CA THR A 189 -0.98 -7.07 10.25
C THR A 189 0.37 -7.76 10.32
N ASP A 190 1.11 -7.86 9.21
CA ASP A 190 2.51 -8.28 9.18
C ASP A 190 3.39 -7.24 9.88
N TYR A 191 3.21 -5.95 9.56
CA TYR A 191 3.85 -4.86 10.29
C TYR A 191 3.55 -4.94 11.79
N LEU A 192 2.27 -5.02 12.19
CA LEU A 192 1.90 -5.10 13.61
C LEU A 192 2.49 -6.34 14.31
N SER A 193 2.52 -7.50 13.63
CA SER A 193 3.13 -8.72 14.17
C SER A 193 4.64 -8.58 14.35
N SER A 194 5.32 -7.83 13.47
CA SER A 194 6.76 -7.61 13.57
C SER A 194 7.17 -6.66 14.71
N VAL A 195 6.30 -5.70 15.07
CA VAL A 195 6.62 -4.65 16.04
C VAL A 195 5.96 -4.85 17.40
N SER A 196 4.97 -5.73 17.50
CA SER A 196 4.25 -6.00 18.75
C SER A 196 4.13 -7.51 19.02
N PRO A 197 4.88 -8.05 20.01
CA PRO A 197 4.75 -9.44 20.43
C PRO A 197 3.33 -9.79 20.92
N GLU A 198 2.64 -8.84 21.56
CA GLU A 198 1.25 -9.03 21.98
C GLU A 198 0.32 -9.17 20.78
N TRP A 199 0.48 -8.34 19.73
CA TRP A 199 -0.27 -8.51 18.49
C TRP A 199 0.03 -9.85 17.84
N SER A 200 1.31 -10.19 17.68
CA SER A 200 1.74 -11.43 17.03
C SER A 200 1.19 -12.68 17.71
N SER A 201 1.08 -12.68 19.04
CA SER A 201 0.57 -13.82 19.80
C SER A 201 -0.97 -13.89 19.84
N LYS A 202 -1.66 -12.76 19.87
CA LYS A 202 -3.13 -12.72 19.99
C LYS A 202 -3.89 -12.72 18.67
N VAL A 203 -3.36 -12.02 17.65
CA VAL A 203 -4.05 -11.77 16.38
C VAL A 203 -3.26 -12.37 15.22
N GLY A 204 -1.95 -12.15 15.19
CA GLY A 204 -1.09 -12.59 14.09
C GLY A 204 -1.33 -11.81 12.79
N LYS A 205 -0.95 -12.43 11.66
CA LYS A 205 -1.03 -11.82 10.32
C LYS A 205 -1.81 -12.67 9.34
N GLY A 206 -2.51 -12.01 8.41
CA GLY A 206 -3.26 -12.71 7.38
C GLY A 206 -4.05 -11.77 6.49
N LYS A 207 -4.59 -12.31 5.39
CA LYS A 207 -5.56 -11.58 4.56
C LYS A 207 -6.91 -11.37 5.27
N SER A 208 -7.14 -12.12 6.34
CA SER A 208 -8.23 -11.96 7.30
C SER A 208 -7.71 -12.37 8.66
N VAL A 209 -8.13 -11.67 9.71
CA VAL A 209 -7.77 -11.92 11.12
C VAL A 209 -9.00 -11.66 12.00
N SER A 210 -8.99 -12.22 13.21
CA SER A 210 -10.01 -11.93 14.22
C SER A 210 -9.70 -10.60 14.89
N TRP A 211 -10.29 -9.50 14.38
CA TRP A 211 -10.07 -8.15 14.89
C TRP A 211 -10.56 -8.01 16.34
N PRO A 212 -9.72 -7.52 17.28
CA PRO A 212 -10.11 -7.30 18.67
C PRO A 212 -11.17 -6.19 18.83
N ALA A 213 -11.18 -5.22 17.92
CA ALA A 213 -12.05 -4.06 17.97
C ALA A 213 -12.22 -3.42 16.58
N GLY A 214 -13.26 -2.59 16.47
CA GLY A 214 -13.49 -1.74 15.31
C GLY A 214 -14.65 -2.18 14.43
N GLN A 215 -14.86 -1.41 13.37
CA GLN A 215 -15.86 -1.64 12.35
C GLN A 215 -15.19 -2.13 11.06
N GLY A 216 -15.74 -3.19 10.48
CA GLY A 216 -15.31 -3.69 9.18
C GLY A 216 -15.95 -2.92 8.02
N ALA A 217 -15.16 -2.59 7.00
CA ALA A 217 -15.62 -2.08 5.71
C ALA A 217 -14.91 -2.79 4.54
N SER A 218 -15.60 -2.97 3.41
CA SER A 218 -15.09 -3.76 2.28
C SER A 218 -14.28 -2.92 1.30
N GLY A 219 -13.04 -3.29 1.07
CA GLY A 219 -12.13 -2.56 0.16
C GLY A 219 -11.56 -1.25 0.73
N ASN A 220 -10.48 -0.76 0.13
CA ASN A 220 -9.85 0.51 0.52
C ASN A 220 -10.83 1.70 0.45
N ALA A 221 -11.64 1.78 -0.60
CA ALA A 221 -12.59 2.87 -0.80
C ALA A 221 -13.61 3.01 0.35
N ALA A 222 -14.18 1.88 0.81
CA ALA A 222 -15.16 1.91 1.89
C ALA A 222 -14.49 2.20 3.24
N VAL A 223 -13.27 1.71 3.49
CA VAL A 223 -12.51 2.06 4.70
C VAL A 223 -12.22 3.56 4.72
N ALA A 224 -11.66 4.13 3.63
CA ALA A 224 -11.37 5.56 3.54
C ALA A 224 -12.63 6.41 3.75
N THR A 225 -13.74 6.03 3.10
CA THR A 225 -15.03 6.72 3.26
C THR A 225 -15.54 6.65 4.69
N THR A 226 -15.46 5.47 5.33
CA THR A 226 -15.89 5.29 6.72
C THR A 226 -15.06 6.14 7.67
N ILE A 227 -13.75 6.22 7.48
CA ILE A 227 -12.86 7.08 8.27
C ILE A 227 -13.27 8.55 8.10
N LYS A 228 -13.43 9.01 6.85
CA LYS A 228 -13.81 10.39 6.54
C LYS A 228 -15.16 10.78 7.16
N GLN A 229 -16.11 9.86 7.24
CA GLN A 229 -17.46 10.13 7.77
C GLN A 229 -17.57 9.94 9.29
N THR A 230 -16.56 9.35 9.95
CA THR A 230 -16.64 8.99 11.36
C THR A 230 -15.65 9.82 12.19
N PRO A 231 -16.11 10.84 12.93
CA PRO A 231 -15.24 11.60 13.82
C PRO A 231 -14.54 10.68 14.83
N GLY A 232 -13.22 10.84 14.95
CA GLY A 232 -12.39 10.05 15.84
C GLY A 232 -11.94 8.72 15.24
N ALA A 233 -12.24 8.47 13.97
CA ALA A 233 -11.83 7.24 13.31
C ALA A 233 -10.35 7.20 12.96
N ILE A 234 -9.82 5.98 12.93
CA ILE A 234 -8.51 5.63 12.39
C ILE A 234 -8.59 4.28 11.70
N GLY A 235 -7.93 4.15 10.56
CA GLY A 235 -7.78 2.90 9.83
C GLY A 235 -6.59 2.94 8.90
N TYR A 236 -6.42 1.87 8.12
CA TYR A 236 -5.30 1.71 7.19
C TYR A 236 -5.82 1.60 5.76
N VAL A 237 -5.22 2.35 4.84
CA VAL A 237 -5.54 2.36 3.42
C VAL A 237 -4.29 2.61 2.58
N GLU A 238 -4.34 2.25 1.29
CA GLU A 238 -3.32 2.69 0.34
C GLU A 238 -3.36 4.22 0.17
N LEU A 239 -2.20 4.86 0.04
CA LEU A 239 -2.02 6.32 0.08
C LEU A 239 -2.91 7.08 -0.92
N ALA A 240 -3.13 6.57 -2.12
CA ALA A 240 -4.00 7.24 -3.09
C ALA A 240 -5.43 7.41 -2.54
N TYR A 241 -5.91 6.50 -1.70
CA TYR A 241 -7.22 6.64 -1.05
C TYR A 241 -7.25 7.72 0.03
N VAL A 242 -6.11 8.03 0.67
CA VAL A 242 -6.00 9.18 1.57
C VAL A 242 -6.09 10.49 0.77
N LEU A 243 -5.43 10.54 -0.38
CA LEU A 243 -5.33 11.76 -1.19
C LEU A 243 -6.58 12.04 -2.04
N GLN A 244 -7.37 11.01 -2.35
CA GLN A 244 -8.53 11.11 -3.23
C GLN A 244 -9.88 11.13 -2.51
N THR A 245 -9.91 10.75 -1.23
CA THR A 245 -11.16 10.64 -0.45
C THR A 245 -11.31 11.84 0.45
#